data_AF-A0A4U0FG02-F1
#
_entry.id   AF-A0A4U0FG02-F1
#
_cell.length_a   1.000
_cell.length_b   1.000
_cell.length_c   1.000
_cell.angle_alpha   90.00
_cell.angle_beta   90.00
_cell.angle_gamma   90.00
#
_symmetry.space_group_name_H-M   'P 1'
#
loop_
_entity.id
_entity.type
_entity.pdbx_description
1 polymer ?
#
loop_
_entity_poly.entity_id
_entity_poly.type
_entity_poly.pdbx_seq_one_letter_code
_entity_poly.pdbx_strand_id
1 'polypeptide(L)'
;MINELLKTLDETPLEDDVFFRITECVKRTDDELELSLDIVYQYQTDVIQTWKLTCKDVHDHKISFCYFESIEEYDEHILLWRYNQPDFELYFSSIPNDIEALIGKLYREHIDITKQWIPFGSLFNEKVNWLLEQGNGLLATGPEQIINVYNRALQEQGVRSSIIAKGQQQTNNYKVLLLEDSFIIAKEFEAQMIK
;
A
#
# COMPACT_ATOMS: atom_id res chain seq x y z
N MET A 1 -13.83 0.39 -17.81
CA MET A 1 -12.58 -0.27 -17.32
C MET A 1 -11.46 0.77 -17.35
N ILE A 2 -10.52 0.76 -16.41
CA ILE A 2 -9.42 1.75 -16.42
C ILE A 2 -8.58 1.73 -17.70
N ASN A 3 -8.53 0.60 -18.38
CA ASN A 3 -7.89 0.43 -19.69
C ASN A 3 -8.33 1.48 -20.73
N GLU A 4 -9.56 2.00 -20.64
CA GLU A 4 -10.04 3.03 -21.56
C GLU A 4 -9.35 4.38 -21.31
N LEU A 5 -9.12 4.74 -20.05
CA LEU A 5 -8.33 5.92 -19.68
C LEU A 5 -6.88 5.74 -20.13
N LEU A 6 -6.26 4.62 -19.80
CA LEU A 6 -4.86 4.33 -20.16
C LEU A 6 -4.65 4.32 -21.68
N LYS A 7 -5.55 3.68 -22.41
CA LYS A 7 -5.53 3.66 -23.87
C LYS A 7 -5.70 5.06 -24.48
N THR A 8 -6.60 5.86 -23.91
CA THR A 8 -6.82 7.23 -24.39
C THR A 8 -5.57 8.09 -24.21
N LEU A 9 -4.84 7.91 -23.11
CA LEU A 9 -3.58 8.60 -22.86
C LEU A 9 -2.50 8.22 -23.87
N ASP A 10 -2.38 6.93 -24.21
CA ASP A 10 -1.41 6.44 -25.21
C ASP A 10 -1.73 6.88 -26.64
N GLU A 11 -3.03 6.97 -26.99
CA GLU A 11 -3.49 7.26 -28.36
C GLU A 11 -3.67 8.76 -28.64
N THR A 12 -3.72 9.61 -27.61
CA THR A 12 -3.90 11.06 -27.79
C THR A 12 -2.54 11.71 -28.06
N PRO A 13 -2.32 12.32 -29.24
CA PRO A 13 -1.11 13.10 -29.47
C PRO A 13 -1.15 14.36 -28.59
N LEU A 14 -0.41 14.33 -27.50
CA LEU A 14 -0.27 15.45 -26.57
C LEU A 14 0.94 16.29 -27.00
N GLU A 15 0.74 17.60 -27.17
CA GLU A 15 1.79 18.53 -27.63
C GLU A 15 2.85 18.81 -26.56
N ASP A 16 2.47 18.69 -25.28
CA ASP A 16 3.28 18.94 -24.09
C ASP A 16 3.02 17.85 -23.03
N ASP A 17 3.88 17.80 -22.00
CA ASP A 17 3.70 16.93 -20.84
C ASP A 17 2.36 17.23 -20.13
N VAL A 18 1.64 16.19 -19.74
CA VAL A 18 0.35 16.28 -19.04
C VAL A 18 0.46 15.82 -17.60
N PHE A 19 -0.35 16.43 -16.75
CA PHE A 19 -0.48 16.10 -15.35
C PHE A 19 -1.94 15.80 -15.02
N PHE A 20 -2.13 14.84 -14.14
CA PHE A 20 -3.41 14.57 -13.52
C PHE A 20 -3.52 15.36 -12.22
N ARG A 21 -4.74 15.75 -11.85
CA ARG A 21 -5.06 16.14 -10.48
C ARG A 21 -6.37 15.51 -10.06
N ILE A 22 -6.44 15.08 -8.81
CA ILE A 22 -7.71 14.75 -8.18
C ILE A 22 -8.40 16.05 -7.82
N THR A 23 -9.60 16.28 -8.36
CA THR A 23 -10.41 17.46 -8.04
C THR A 23 -11.47 17.17 -6.99
N GLU A 24 -11.92 15.92 -6.92
CA GLU A 24 -12.95 15.49 -5.98
C GLU A 24 -12.73 14.03 -5.60
N CYS A 25 -13.09 13.69 -4.36
CA CYS A 25 -13.13 12.33 -3.85
C CYS A 25 -14.38 12.18 -2.97
N VAL A 26 -15.32 11.36 -3.39
CA VAL A 26 -16.64 11.20 -2.77
C VAL A 26 -16.86 9.74 -2.41
N LYS A 27 -17.11 9.48 -1.13
CA LYS A 27 -17.59 8.17 -0.67
C LYS A 27 -19.08 8.05 -0.99
N ARG A 28 -19.46 7.11 -1.86
CA ARG A 28 -20.85 6.90 -2.31
C ARG A 28 -21.60 5.94 -1.40
N THR A 29 -20.96 4.83 -1.05
CA THR A 29 -21.42 3.81 -0.10
C THR A 29 -20.26 3.42 0.83
N ASP A 30 -20.46 2.44 1.71
CA ASP A 30 -19.38 1.99 2.59
C ASP A 30 -18.16 1.41 1.85
N ASP A 31 -18.40 0.87 0.66
CA ASP A 31 -17.49 0.11 -0.19
C ASP A 31 -17.32 0.70 -1.60
N GLU A 32 -17.87 1.89 -1.88
CA GLU A 32 -17.72 2.57 -3.17
C GLU A 32 -17.13 3.97 -2.99
N LEU A 33 -16.06 4.22 -3.75
CA LEU A 33 -15.37 5.52 -3.81
C LEU A 33 -15.41 6.04 -5.24
N GLU A 34 -15.69 7.33 -5.37
CA GLU A 34 -15.70 8.02 -6.66
C GLU A 34 -14.67 9.15 -6.65
N LEU A 35 -13.85 9.22 -7.68
CA LEU A 35 -12.87 10.30 -7.87
C LEU A 35 -13.15 11.04 -9.17
N SER A 36 -13.04 12.36 -9.10
CA SER A 36 -12.99 13.22 -10.27
C SER A 36 -11.53 13.58 -10.53
N LEU A 37 -11.06 13.34 -11.76
CA LEU A 37 -9.72 13.63 -12.23
C LEU A 37 -9.77 14.64 -13.36
N ASP A 38 -8.90 15.64 -13.31
CA ASP A 38 -8.64 16.51 -14.46
C ASP A 38 -7.26 16.18 -15.04
N ILE A 39 -7.16 16.23 -16.36
CA ILE A 39 -5.90 16.22 -17.11
C ILE A 39 -5.61 17.66 -17.55
N VAL A 40 -4.42 18.16 -17.26
CA VAL A 40 -3.97 19.52 -17.61
C VAL A 40 -2.59 19.47 -18.25
N TYR A 41 -2.24 20.46 -19.08
CA TYR A 41 -0.87 20.61 -19.57
C TYR A 41 0.04 21.16 -18.46
N GLN A 42 1.32 20.83 -18.54
CA GLN A 42 2.34 21.42 -17.69
C GLN A 42 2.28 22.95 -17.78
N TYR A 43 2.21 23.62 -16.62
CA TYR A 43 2.13 25.08 -16.48
C TYR A 43 0.82 25.75 -16.96
N GLN A 44 -0.20 24.98 -17.34
CA GLN A 44 -1.52 25.51 -17.69
C GLN A 44 -2.57 25.09 -16.68
N THR A 45 -3.62 25.91 -16.52
CA THR A 45 -4.77 25.58 -15.67
C THR A 45 -5.96 25.04 -16.45
N ASP A 46 -5.90 25.13 -17.79
CA ASP A 46 -6.96 24.68 -18.67
C ASP A 46 -7.06 23.16 -18.64
N VAL A 47 -8.28 22.69 -18.43
CA VAL A 47 -8.59 21.26 -18.35
C VAL A 47 -8.75 20.72 -19.76
N ILE A 48 -7.88 19.78 -20.12
CA ILE A 48 -7.89 19.06 -21.39
C ILE A 48 -9.04 18.06 -21.39
N GLN A 49 -9.13 17.27 -20.31
CA GLN A 49 -10.15 16.24 -20.11
C GLN A 49 -10.52 16.13 -18.63
N THR A 50 -11.76 15.76 -18.36
CA THR A 50 -12.21 15.38 -17.02
C THR A 50 -12.70 13.94 -17.04
N TRP A 51 -12.21 13.15 -16.10
CA TRP A 51 -12.53 11.74 -15.91
C TRP A 51 -13.18 11.49 -14.57
N LYS A 52 -14.08 10.51 -14.55
CA LYS A 52 -14.64 9.92 -13.34
C LYS A 52 -14.07 8.53 -13.16
N LEU A 53 -13.50 8.28 -11.99
CA LEU A 53 -13.10 6.94 -11.55
C LEU A 53 -14.09 6.45 -10.51
N THR A 54 -14.71 5.31 -10.76
CA THR A 54 -15.54 4.57 -9.80
C THR A 54 -14.75 3.36 -9.32
N CYS A 55 -14.54 3.26 -8.01
CA CYS A 55 -13.86 2.15 -7.35
C CYS A 55 -14.89 1.36 -6.52
N LYS A 56 -15.01 0.06 -6.77
CA LYS A 56 -15.99 -0.83 -6.11
C LYS A 56 -15.34 -1.85 -5.20
N ASP A 57 -16.04 -2.23 -4.14
CA ASP A 57 -15.51 -3.06 -3.05
C ASP A 57 -14.21 -2.45 -2.47
N VAL A 58 -14.20 -1.15 -2.19
CA VAL A 58 -13.04 -0.45 -1.64
C VAL A 58 -12.76 -0.94 -0.22
N HIS A 59 -11.52 -1.37 0.03
CA HIS A 59 -11.07 -1.79 1.35
C HIS A 59 -10.22 -0.72 2.05
N ASP A 60 -9.32 -0.07 1.32
CA ASP A 60 -8.39 0.92 1.90
C ASP A 60 -7.98 1.94 0.84
N HIS A 61 -7.62 3.15 1.27
CA HIS A 61 -7.14 4.20 0.37
C HIS A 61 -6.34 5.26 1.11
N LYS A 62 -5.45 5.92 0.36
CA LYS A 62 -4.77 7.14 0.75
C LYS A 62 -4.84 8.09 -0.43
N ILE A 63 -5.51 9.22 -0.28
CA ILE A 63 -5.67 10.20 -1.35
C ILE A 63 -4.99 11.51 -0.96
N SER A 64 -4.14 12.01 -1.87
CA SER A 64 -3.55 13.34 -1.82
C SER A 64 -4.03 14.16 -3.01
N PHE A 65 -4.48 15.39 -2.76
CA PHE A 65 -4.94 16.33 -3.79
C PHE A 65 -3.75 17.09 -4.42
N CYS A 66 -2.80 16.33 -4.95
CA CYS A 66 -1.61 16.84 -5.65
C CYS A 66 -1.71 16.56 -7.15
N TYR A 67 -0.83 17.18 -7.93
CA TYR A 67 -0.58 16.78 -9.30
C TYR A 67 0.25 15.49 -9.32
N PHE A 68 0.00 14.62 -10.28
CA PHE A 68 0.75 13.39 -10.53
C PHE A 68 0.81 13.09 -12.04
N GLU A 69 1.77 12.27 -12.45
CA GLU A 69 2.08 11.99 -13.85
C GLU A 69 1.59 10.62 -14.31
N SER A 70 1.39 9.67 -13.38
CA SER A 70 1.01 8.29 -13.74
C SER A 70 -0.20 7.75 -12.98
N ILE A 71 -0.94 6.89 -13.67
CA ILE A 71 -2.05 6.11 -13.16
C ILE A 71 -1.75 4.66 -13.49
N GLU A 72 -1.62 3.82 -12.47
CA GLU A 72 -1.16 2.44 -12.66
C GLU A 72 -2.06 1.47 -11.88
N GLU A 73 -2.56 0.44 -12.55
CA GLU A 73 -3.29 -0.66 -11.91
C GLU A 73 -2.37 -1.87 -11.74
N TYR A 74 -2.34 -2.43 -10.53
CA TYR A 74 -1.56 -3.63 -10.22
C TYR A 74 -2.44 -4.70 -9.56
N ASP A 75 -2.30 -5.94 -10.04
CA ASP A 75 -2.80 -7.14 -9.36
C ASP A 75 -1.81 -7.67 -8.30
N GLU A 76 -0.52 -7.30 -8.43
CA GLU A 76 0.55 -7.64 -7.51
C GLU A 76 1.32 -6.37 -7.08
N HIS A 77 1.21 -6.01 -5.81
CA HIS A 77 1.91 -4.88 -5.21
C HIS A 77 2.11 -5.10 -3.70
N ILE A 78 3.10 -4.45 -3.08
CA ILE A 78 3.38 -4.57 -1.64
C ILE A 78 2.15 -4.22 -0.79
N LEU A 79 1.39 -3.20 -1.21
CA LEU A 79 0.14 -2.80 -0.56
C LEU A 79 -0.91 -3.92 -0.56
N LEU A 80 -0.89 -4.82 -1.54
CA LEU A 80 -1.86 -5.91 -1.68
C LEU A 80 -1.55 -7.12 -0.81
N TRP A 81 -0.35 -7.22 -0.23
CA TRP A 81 0.06 -8.40 0.54
C TRP A 81 -0.90 -8.70 1.70
N ARG A 82 -1.38 -7.68 2.42
CA ARG A 82 -2.32 -7.86 3.55
C ARG A 82 -3.74 -8.29 3.13
N TYR A 83 -4.08 -8.10 1.86
CA TYR A 83 -5.42 -8.29 1.35
C TYR A 83 -5.57 -9.58 0.54
N ASN A 84 -4.49 -9.99 -0.12
CA ASN A 84 -4.48 -11.12 -1.05
C ASN A 84 -3.66 -12.32 -0.56
N GLN A 85 -2.91 -12.20 0.53
CA GLN A 85 -2.04 -13.26 1.06
C GLN A 85 -2.39 -13.56 2.52
N PRO A 86 -2.09 -14.78 3.00
CA PRO A 86 -2.27 -15.11 4.41
C PRO A 86 -1.29 -14.32 5.29
N ASP A 87 -1.80 -13.90 6.44
CA ASP A 87 -0.97 -13.37 7.52
C ASP A 87 -0.21 -14.47 8.28
N PHE A 88 0.92 -14.09 8.85
CA PHE A 88 1.76 -14.91 9.73
C PHE A 88 2.04 -14.15 11.02
N GLU A 89 2.20 -14.90 12.10
CA GLU A 89 2.51 -14.41 13.43
C GLU A 89 3.96 -14.73 13.79
N LEU A 90 4.72 -13.70 14.18
CA LEU A 90 6.09 -13.82 14.64
C LEU A 90 6.16 -13.77 16.15
N TYR A 91 6.52 -14.88 16.78
CA TYR A 91 6.78 -14.95 18.21
C TYR A 91 8.28 -14.90 18.49
N PHE A 92 8.67 -14.36 19.65
CA PHE A 92 10.06 -14.33 20.12
C PHE A 92 10.17 -14.73 21.60
N SER A 93 11.37 -15.17 22.01
CA SER A 93 11.63 -15.73 23.34
C SER A 93 13.07 -15.48 23.81
N SER A 94 13.37 -14.22 24.10
CA SER A 94 14.50 -13.74 24.92
C SER A 94 14.54 -12.22 24.83
N ILE A 95 15.10 -11.55 25.85
CA ILE A 95 15.46 -10.13 25.74
C ILE A 95 16.69 -10.01 24.82
N PRO A 96 16.66 -9.17 23.77
CA PRO A 96 17.83 -8.89 22.94
C PRO A 96 18.95 -8.25 23.77
N ASN A 97 20.21 -8.54 23.43
CA ASN A 97 21.35 -7.91 24.11
C ASN A 97 21.42 -6.39 23.89
N ASP A 98 20.95 -5.93 22.74
CA ASP A 98 20.87 -4.51 22.37
C ASP A 98 19.55 -4.26 21.64
N ILE A 99 18.57 -3.71 22.38
CA ILE A 99 17.22 -3.46 21.88
C ILE A 99 17.23 -2.37 20.79
N GLU A 100 18.03 -1.31 20.97
CA GLU A 100 18.09 -0.19 20.02
C GLU A 100 18.71 -0.62 18.70
N ALA A 101 19.79 -1.41 18.74
CA ALA A 101 20.39 -1.97 17.54
C ALA A 101 19.42 -2.88 16.77
N LEU A 102 18.64 -3.70 17.48
CA LEU A 102 17.61 -4.54 16.87
C LEU A 102 16.48 -3.72 16.24
N ILE A 103 15.97 -2.69 16.94
CA ILE A 103 14.93 -1.79 16.38
C ILE A 103 15.45 -1.11 15.12
N GLY A 104 16.68 -0.57 15.15
CA GLY A 104 17.29 0.06 13.98
C GLY A 104 17.46 -0.90 12.80
N LYS A 105 17.73 -2.19 13.08
CA LYS A 105 17.78 -3.23 12.05
C LYS A 105 16.41 -3.55 11.48
N LEU A 106 15.41 -3.77 12.34
CA LEU A 106 14.02 -4.00 11.94
C LEU A 106 13.51 -2.85 11.07
N TYR A 107 13.82 -1.61 11.45
CA TYR A 107 13.45 -0.42 10.67
C TYR A 107 14.08 -0.42 9.28
N ARG A 108 15.40 -0.60 9.17
CA ARG A 108 16.08 -0.61 7.86
C ARG A 108 15.53 -1.69 6.95
N GLU A 109 15.45 -2.91 7.47
CA GLU A 109 14.96 -4.07 6.70
C GLU A 109 13.48 -3.90 6.30
N HIS A 110 12.66 -3.28 7.15
CA HIS A 110 11.28 -2.93 6.82
C HIS A 110 11.19 -1.94 5.66
N ILE A 111 11.95 -0.85 5.73
CA ILE A 111 11.93 0.18 4.69
C ILE A 111 12.45 -0.39 3.36
N ASP A 112 13.47 -1.24 3.41
CA ASP A 112 14.06 -1.87 2.23
C ASP A 112 13.07 -2.79 1.51
N ILE A 113 12.27 -3.58 2.25
CA ILE A 113 11.28 -4.48 1.65
C ILE A 113 9.97 -3.76 1.27
N THR A 114 9.50 -2.82 2.08
CA THR A 114 8.19 -2.17 1.88
C THR A 114 8.26 -0.95 0.97
N LYS A 115 9.47 -0.43 0.70
CA LYS A 115 9.68 0.82 -0.03
C LYS A 115 8.87 1.99 0.54
N GLN A 116 8.62 1.98 1.85
CA GLN A 116 7.83 2.97 2.60
C GLN A 116 6.31 2.95 2.33
N TRP A 117 5.80 2.00 1.55
CA TRP A 117 4.36 1.85 1.32
C TRP A 117 3.59 1.40 2.56
N ILE A 118 4.26 0.63 3.43
CA ILE A 118 3.71 0.18 4.70
C ILE A 118 4.46 0.94 5.80
N PRO A 119 3.76 1.61 6.74
CA PRO A 119 4.41 2.33 7.82
C PRO A 119 5.11 1.38 8.81
N PHE A 120 6.36 1.70 9.17
CA PHE A 120 7.03 1.01 10.28
C PHE A 120 6.25 1.22 11.57
N GLY A 121 5.83 0.13 12.22
CA GLY A 121 4.90 0.22 13.35
C GLY A 121 3.60 -0.54 13.10
N SER A 122 3.08 -0.52 11.87
CA SER A 122 1.70 -0.94 11.58
C SER A 122 1.45 -2.44 11.71
N LEU A 123 2.52 -3.24 11.78
CA LEU A 123 2.46 -4.70 11.87
C LEU A 123 2.86 -5.24 13.25
N PHE A 124 3.43 -4.39 14.12
CA PHE A 124 3.79 -4.84 15.47
C PHE A 124 2.54 -4.95 16.34
N ASN A 125 2.53 -5.94 17.22
CA ASN A 125 1.40 -6.17 18.12
C ASN A 125 1.21 -5.01 19.12
N GLU A 126 2.31 -4.36 19.49
CA GLU A 126 2.39 -3.23 20.41
C GLU A 126 3.62 -2.38 20.05
N LYS A 127 3.93 -1.34 20.85
CA LYS A 127 5.18 -0.59 20.72
C LYS A 127 6.39 -1.53 20.79
N VAL A 128 7.19 -1.52 19.72
CA VAL A 128 8.29 -2.48 19.52
C VAL A 128 9.31 -2.48 20.67
N ASN A 129 9.66 -1.31 21.20
CA ASN A 129 10.58 -1.19 22.34
C ASN A 129 10.03 -1.87 23.59
N TRP A 130 8.75 -1.61 23.91
CA TRP A 130 8.09 -2.22 25.06
C TRP A 130 7.99 -3.74 24.93
N LEU A 131 7.66 -4.26 23.74
CA LEU A 131 7.62 -5.70 23.48
C LEU A 131 8.97 -6.35 23.76
N LEU A 132 10.04 -5.80 23.16
CA LEU A 132 11.39 -6.36 23.27
C LEU A 132 11.90 -6.36 24.73
N GLU A 133 11.50 -5.37 25.53
CA GLU A 133 11.79 -5.31 26.98
C GLU A 133 11.10 -6.43 27.78
N GLN A 134 9.93 -6.91 27.35
CA GLN A 134 9.25 -8.06 28.00
C GLN A 134 9.99 -9.39 27.75
N GLY A 135 10.82 -9.44 26.71
CA GLY A 135 11.64 -10.61 26.39
C GLY A 135 10.90 -11.81 25.83
N ASN A 136 9.58 -11.75 25.65
CA ASN A 136 8.82 -12.78 24.95
C ASN A 136 7.46 -12.25 24.48
N GLY A 137 6.87 -12.93 23.50
CA GLY A 137 5.50 -12.69 23.06
C GLY A 137 5.34 -12.66 21.55
N LEU A 138 4.16 -12.23 21.10
CA LEU A 138 3.87 -11.93 19.70
C LEU A 138 4.50 -10.58 19.35
N LEU A 139 5.49 -10.59 18.46
CA LEU A 139 6.15 -9.38 17.99
C LEU A 139 5.31 -8.68 16.93
N ALA A 140 4.92 -9.41 15.89
CA ALA A 140 4.26 -8.85 14.72
C ALA A 140 3.32 -9.84 14.04
N THR A 141 2.32 -9.30 13.34
CA THR A 141 1.45 -10.05 12.43
C THR A 141 1.43 -9.37 11.07
N GLY A 142 1.61 -10.14 10.01
CA GLY A 142 1.52 -9.61 8.66
C GLY A 142 1.95 -10.59 7.57
N PRO A 143 2.18 -10.10 6.35
CA PRO A 143 2.58 -10.93 5.22
C PRO A 143 3.88 -11.69 5.47
N GLU A 144 3.96 -12.89 4.90
CA GLU A 144 5.09 -13.81 5.06
C GLU A 144 6.44 -13.14 4.79
N GLN A 145 6.53 -12.35 3.73
CA GLN A 145 7.77 -11.73 3.28
C GLN A 145 8.33 -10.77 4.35
N ILE A 146 7.46 -9.98 4.99
CA ILE A 146 7.86 -9.04 6.05
C ILE A 146 8.18 -9.80 7.34
N ILE A 147 7.36 -10.79 7.69
CA ILE A 147 7.55 -11.61 8.89
C ILE A 147 8.88 -12.38 8.82
N ASN A 148 9.23 -12.93 7.66
CA ASN A 148 10.51 -13.61 7.44
C ASN A 148 11.71 -12.65 7.60
N VAL A 149 11.59 -11.42 7.11
CA VAL A 149 12.62 -10.39 7.28
C VAL A 149 12.82 -10.04 8.75
N TYR A 150 11.74 -9.85 9.51
CA TYR A 150 11.81 -9.61 10.95
C TYR A 150 12.40 -10.79 11.72
N ASN A 151 11.99 -12.02 11.36
CA ASN A 151 12.52 -13.23 11.96
C ASN A 151 14.03 -13.36 11.75
N ARG A 152 14.53 -13.07 10.54
CA ARG A 152 15.98 -13.04 10.26
C ARG A 152 16.69 -11.99 11.13
N ALA A 153 16.14 -10.78 11.24
CA ALA A 153 16.72 -9.72 12.06
C ALA A 153 16.84 -10.12 13.54
N LEU A 154 15.85 -10.83 14.09
CA LEU A 154 15.89 -11.38 15.44
C LEU A 154 16.98 -12.45 15.60
N GLN A 155 17.01 -13.43 14.70
CA GLN A 155 17.96 -14.55 14.75
C GLN A 155 19.42 -14.08 14.65
N GLU A 156 19.69 -13.08 13.82
CA GLU A 156 21.02 -12.48 13.67
C GLU A 156 21.47 -11.67 14.90
N GLN A 157 20.56 -11.40 15.84
CA GLN A 157 20.87 -10.81 17.16
C GLN A 157 20.82 -11.85 18.29
N GLY A 158 20.74 -13.14 17.95
CA GLY A 158 20.68 -14.24 18.91
C GLY A 158 19.33 -14.40 19.61
N VAL A 159 18.29 -13.71 19.14
CA VAL A 159 16.93 -13.83 19.69
C VAL A 159 16.25 -15.05 19.08
N ARG A 160 15.72 -15.93 19.95
CA ARG A 160 14.94 -17.08 19.50
C ARG A 160 13.56 -16.63 19.03
N SER A 161 13.15 -17.10 17.86
CA SER A 161 11.88 -16.73 17.26
C SER A 161 11.23 -17.88 16.49
N SER A 162 9.92 -17.79 16.30
CA SER A 162 9.12 -18.79 15.59
C SER A 162 7.99 -18.12 14.81
N ILE A 163 7.66 -18.67 13.65
CA ILE A 163 6.60 -18.17 12.77
C ILE A 163 5.44 -19.15 12.78
N ILE A 164 4.21 -18.63 12.90
CA ILE A 164 2.98 -19.43 12.85
C ILE A 164 2.06 -18.83 11.78
N ALA A 165 1.50 -19.66 10.91
CA ALA A 165 0.51 -19.21 9.91
C ALA A 165 -0.82 -18.85 10.59
N LYS A 166 -1.37 -17.67 10.28
CA LYS A 166 -2.61 -17.17 10.86
C LYS A 166 -3.81 -17.62 10.03
N GLY A 167 -4.19 -18.89 10.17
CA GLY A 167 -5.37 -19.47 9.52
C GLY A 167 -5.33 -19.46 7.98
N GLN A 168 -6.43 -19.88 7.34
CA GLN A 168 -6.59 -19.78 5.89
C GLN A 168 -7.30 -18.47 5.55
N GLN A 169 -6.56 -17.52 4.99
CA GLN A 169 -7.15 -16.31 4.42
C GLN A 169 -7.60 -16.62 2.98
N GLN A 170 -8.82 -16.24 2.62
CA GLN A 170 -9.26 -16.32 1.23
C GLN A 170 -8.51 -15.27 0.41
N THR A 171 -7.99 -15.65 -0.75
CA THR A 171 -7.48 -14.71 -1.75
C THR A 171 -8.63 -13.81 -2.19
N ASN A 172 -8.60 -12.55 -1.79
CA ASN A 172 -9.74 -11.64 -2.00
C ASN A 172 -9.71 -10.94 -3.36
N ASN A 173 -8.71 -11.22 -4.20
CA ASN A 173 -8.52 -10.66 -5.55
C ASN A 173 -8.61 -9.12 -5.59
N TYR A 174 -8.12 -8.46 -4.54
CA TYR A 174 -7.99 -7.02 -4.54
C TYR A 174 -6.93 -6.58 -5.54
N LYS A 175 -7.13 -5.41 -6.10
CA LYS A 175 -6.20 -4.69 -6.96
C LYS A 175 -5.85 -3.36 -6.30
N VAL A 176 -4.73 -2.78 -6.70
CA VAL A 176 -4.37 -1.43 -6.29
C VAL A 176 -4.31 -0.51 -7.50
N LEU A 177 -4.94 0.64 -7.38
CA LEU A 177 -4.77 1.76 -8.28
C LEU A 177 -3.82 2.76 -7.62
N LEU A 178 -2.65 2.96 -8.22
CA LEU A 178 -1.67 3.97 -7.79
C LEU A 178 -1.84 5.23 -8.63
N LEU A 179 -1.86 6.37 -7.92
CA LEU A 179 -1.83 7.73 -8.46
C LEU A 179 -0.64 8.42 -7.79
N GLU A 180 0.56 7.97 -8.17
CA GLU A 180 1.83 8.23 -7.44
C GLU A 180 1.70 8.00 -5.93
N ASP A 181 1.77 9.05 -5.11
CA ASP A 181 1.72 8.98 -3.65
C ASP A 181 0.35 8.59 -3.06
N SER A 182 -0.68 8.54 -3.91
CA SER A 182 -2.02 8.11 -3.56
C SER A 182 -2.28 6.68 -4.03
N PHE A 183 -3.10 5.94 -3.28
CA PHE A 183 -3.51 4.60 -3.66
C PHE A 183 -4.96 4.33 -3.28
N ILE A 184 -5.57 3.40 -4.01
CA ILE A 184 -6.89 2.84 -3.69
C ILE A 184 -6.80 1.32 -3.84
N ILE A 185 -7.27 0.59 -2.85
CA ILE A 185 -7.35 -0.87 -2.85
C ILE A 185 -8.82 -1.26 -2.98
N ALA A 186 -9.17 -1.86 -4.11
CA ALA A 186 -10.54 -2.18 -4.50
C ALA A 186 -10.55 -3.45 -5.38
N LYS A 187 -11.71 -4.03 -5.65
CA LYS A 187 -11.79 -5.18 -6.58
C LYS A 187 -11.93 -4.74 -8.03
N GLU A 188 -12.57 -3.60 -8.26
CA GLU A 188 -12.87 -3.12 -9.60
C GLU A 188 -12.65 -1.61 -9.73
N PHE A 189 -12.13 -1.21 -10.89
CA PHE A 189 -11.91 0.18 -11.28
C PHE A 189 -12.56 0.47 -12.63
N GLU A 190 -13.45 1.46 -12.65
CA GLU A 190 -14.13 1.92 -13.86
C GLU A 190 -13.80 3.39 -14.10
N ALA A 191 -13.26 3.68 -15.28
CA ALA A 191 -13.01 5.05 -15.73
C ALA A 191 -14.04 5.45 -16.79
N GLN A 192 -14.52 6.69 -16.72
CA GLN A 192 -15.38 7.28 -17.74
C GLN A 192 -14.97 8.74 -17.98
N MET A 193 -14.75 9.10 -19.25
CA MET A 193 -14.54 10.49 -19.64
C MET A 193 -15.88 11.25 -19.54
N ILE A 194 -15.89 12.37 -18.82
CA ILE A 194 -17.06 13.25 -18.66
C ILE A 194 -17.00 14.41 -19.66
N LYS A 195 -15.80 14.96 -19.89
CA LYS A 195 -15.58 16.14 -20.71
C LYS A 195 -14.23 16.07 -21.40
#